data_AF-A0A7J4P0H4-F1
#
_entry.id   AF-A0A7J4P0H4-F1
#
_cell.length_a   1.000
_cell.length_b   1.000
_cell.length_c   1.000
_cell.angle_alpha   90.00
_cell.angle_beta   90.00
_cell.angle_gamma   90.00
#
_symmetry.space_group_name_H-M   'P 1'
#
loop_
_entity.id
_entity.type
_entity.pdbx_description
1 polymer ?
#
loop_
_entity_poly.entity_id
_entity_poly.type
_entity_poly.pdbx_seq_one_letter_code
_entity_poly.pdbx_strand_id
1 'polypeptide(L)'
;MDEKCPKCGGQMTPGEIRFDTDTVMPNQMNSYMGGMMNSPVPNTYQSATSRPYWEEKTGRKTGFLIKSDEKKAMKIKATRCALCGYIELHATDNRDES
;
A
#
# COMPACT_ATOMS: atom_id res chain seq x y z
N MET A 1 10.12 -1.04 19.07
CA MET A 1 10.81 -0.22 18.05
C MET A 1 11.84 0.57 18.78
N ASP A 2 13.11 0.49 18.37
CA ASP A 2 14.17 1.22 19.04
C ASP A 2 13.97 2.73 18.87
N GLU A 3 14.01 3.46 19.99
CA GLU A 3 13.83 4.91 19.98
C GLU A 3 15.04 5.67 19.40
N LYS A 4 16.15 4.94 19.15
CA LYS A 4 17.45 5.48 18.75
C LYS A 4 17.90 4.90 17.41
N CYS A 5 18.45 5.77 16.58
CA CYS A 5 18.92 5.43 15.24
C CYS A 5 20.15 4.52 15.33
N PRO A 6 20.15 3.37 14.64
CA PRO A 6 21.29 2.44 14.65
C PRO A 6 22.53 3.00 13.94
N LYS A 7 22.40 4.11 13.21
CA LYS A 7 23.50 4.74 12.45
C LYS A 7 24.19 5.87 13.21
N CYS A 8 23.46 6.67 13.99
CA CYS A 8 24.00 7.88 14.61
C CYS A 8 23.53 8.12 16.06
N GLY A 9 22.71 7.25 16.63
CA GLY A 9 22.12 7.42 17.97
C GLY A 9 21.04 8.50 18.07
N GLY A 10 20.69 9.18 16.96
CA GLY A 10 19.63 10.18 16.93
C GLY A 10 18.23 9.60 17.19
N GLN A 11 17.29 10.43 17.64
CA GLN A 11 15.91 9.98 17.87
C GLN A 11 15.23 9.54 16.57
N MET A 12 14.50 8.42 16.64
CA MET A 12 13.65 7.92 15.57
C MET A 12 12.22 8.46 15.74
N THR A 13 11.62 8.95 14.66
CA THR A 13 10.25 9.48 14.65
C THR A 13 9.37 8.64 13.72
N PRO A 14 8.14 8.27 14.12
CA PRO A 14 7.21 7.56 13.26
C PRO A 14 6.89 8.32 11.97
N GLY A 15 6.71 7.59 10.88
CA GLY A 15 6.30 8.11 9.58
C GLY A 15 5.45 7.09 8.81
N GLU A 16 4.87 7.54 7.70
CA GLU A 16 4.09 6.70 6.79
C GLU A 16 4.67 6.80 5.37
N ILE A 17 4.69 5.68 4.64
CA ILE A 17 4.92 5.70 3.19
C ILE A 17 3.58 5.90 2.51
N ARG A 18 3.52 6.84 1.58
CA ARG A 18 2.34 7.13 0.75
C ARG A 18 2.74 7.09 -0.71
N PHE A 19 1.89 6.50 -1.54
CA PHE A 19 2.00 6.60 -2.99
C PHE A 19 0.78 7.34 -3.50
N ASP A 20 1.03 8.32 -4.37
CA ASP A 20 -0.01 8.92 -5.18
C ASP A 20 -0.34 7.91 -6.27
N THR A 21 -1.56 7.37 -6.24
CA THR A 21 -2.06 6.60 -7.37
C THR A 21 -2.92 7.50 -8.21
N ASP A 22 -2.38 7.91 -9.36
CA ASP A 22 -3.16 8.47 -10.45
C ASP A 22 -4.02 7.33 -10.98
N THR A 23 -5.23 7.17 -10.41
CA THR A 23 -6.17 6.18 -10.92
C THR A 23 -6.73 6.73 -12.22
N VAL A 24 -6.11 6.37 -13.35
CA VAL A 24 -6.78 6.46 -14.65
C VAL A 24 -7.91 5.44 -14.56
N MET A 25 -9.13 5.90 -14.26
CA MET A 25 -10.28 5.03 -14.43
C MET A 25 -10.24 4.54 -15.89
N PRO A 26 -10.17 3.23 -16.16
CA PRO A 26 -10.46 2.76 -17.49
C PRO A 26 -11.90 3.19 -17.71
N ASN A 27 -12.09 4.17 -18.61
CA ASN A 27 -13.40 4.48 -19.16
C ASN A 27 -14.02 3.13 -19.48
N GLN A 28 -15.04 2.73 -18.73
CA GLN A 28 -15.78 1.53 -19.05
C GLN A 28 -16.24 1.75 -20.47
N MET A 29 -15.64 1.00 -21.39
CA MET A 29 -15.98 0.99 -22.79
C MET A 29 -17.39 0.44 -22.83
N ASN A 30 -18.37 1.32 -22.70
CA ASN A 30 -19.77 0.98 -22.73
C ASN A 30 -20.11 0.72 -24.20
N SER A 31 -19.79 -0.50 -24.61
CA SER A 31 -20.22 -1.08 -25.85
C SER A 31 -21.76 -1.07 -25.87
N TYR A 32 -22.32 -0.37 -26.85
CA TYR A 32 -23.70 -0.47 -27.33
C TYR A 32 -24.82 -0.02 -26.38
N MET A 33 -25.11 1.28 -26.34
CA MET A 33 -26.49 1.78 -26.29
C MET A 33 -26.51 3.19 -26.87
N GLY A 34 -27.24 3.34 -27.98
CA GLY A 34 -27.33 4.60 -28.71
C GLY A 34 -28.18 5.63 -27.97
N GLY A 35 -27.93 6.90 -28.30
CA GLY A 35 -28.87 7.99 -28.09
C GLY A 35 -28.70 8.75 -26.78
N MET A 36 -28.35 10.03 -26.96
CA MET A 36 -28.52 11.15 -26.02
C MET A 36 -27.44 11.39 -24.95
N MET A 37 -26.95 12.63 -24.99
CA MET A 37 -26.13 13.36 -24.00
C MET A 37 -24.64 13.02 -23.95
N ASN A 38 -23.90 13.56 -24.92
CA ASN A 38 -22.48 13.88 -24.77
C ASN A 38 -22.35 15.14 -23.89
N SER A 39 -22.47 15.00 -22.57
CA SER A 39 -21.91 15.97 -21.63
C SER A 39 -20.49 15.54 -21.29
N PRO A 40 -19.47 16.40 -21.43
CA PRO A 40 -18.13 16.10 -20.93
C PRO A 40 -18.20 16.06 -19.41
N VAL A 41 -18.31 14.86 -18.85
CA VAL A 41 -18.16 14.65 -17.41
C VAL A 41 -16.72 15.05 -17.07
N PRO A 42 -16.49 15.98 -16.12
CA PRO A 42 -15.14 16.34 -15.72
C PRO A 42 -14.42 15.07 -15.24
N ASN A 43 -13.29 14.74 -15.87
CA ASN A 43 -12.37 13.72 -15.37
C ASN A 43 -11.99 14.11 -13.94
N THR A 44 -12.69 13.52 -12.97
CA THR A 44 -12.41 13.76 -11.56
C THR A 44 -11.22 12.87 -11.24
N TYR A 45 -10.02 13.46 -11.30
CA TYR A 45 -8.82 12.82 -10.78
C TYR A 45 -9.02 12.61 -9.28
N GLN A 46 -9.47 11.42 -8.89
CA GLN A 46 -9.44 11.01 -7.48
C GLN A 46 -8.03 10.48 -7.22
N SER A 47 -7.21 11.28 -6.54
CA SER A 47 -5.96 10.79 -5.97
C SER A 47 -6.31 9.80 -4.86
N ALA A 48 -6.23 8.51 -5.16
CA ALA A 48 -6.30 7.48 -4.13
C ALA A 48 -4.91 7.36 -3.51
N THR A 49 -4.76 7.72 -2.23
CA THR A 49 -3.53 7.38 -1.50
C THR A 49 -3.60 5.92 -1.12
N SER A 50 -2.75 5.08 -1.73
CA SER A 50 -2.61 3.68 -1.32
C SER A 50 -1.49 3.55 -0.27
N ARG A 51 -1.72 2.70 0.75
CA ARG A 51 -0.70 2.37 1.75
C ARG A 51 0.04 1.11 1.28
N PRO A 52 1.39 1.09 1.29
CA PRO A 52 2.13 -0.14 0.99
C PRO A 52 1.84 -1.24 2.00
N TYR A 53 1.87 -2.47 1.52
CA TYR A 53 1.90 -3.67 2.34
C TYR A 53 3.04 -4.57 1.87
N TRP A 54 3.59 -5.36 2.79
CA TRP A 54 4.54 -6.41 2.47
C TRP A 54 3.76 -7.70 2.17
N GLU A 55 4.14 -8.42 1.12
CA GLU A 55 3.59 -9.73 0.81
C GLU A 55 4.68 -10.79 0.83
N GLU A 56 4.48 -11.84 1.62
CA GLU A 56 5.40 -12.99 1.67
C GLU A 56 4.68 -14.30 1.37
N LYS A 57 5.38 -15.21 0.70
CA LYS A 57 4.91 -16.59 0.50
C LYS A 57 5.16 -17.39 1.77
N THR A 58 4.12 -17.98 2.32
CA THR A 58 4.21 -18.76 3.58
C THR A 58 4.66 -20.21 3.36
N GLY A 59 4.77 -20.66 2.11
CA GLY A 59 5.11 -22.05 1.76
C GLY A 59 3.99 -23.07 2.01
N ARG A 60 2.84 -22.63 2.56
CA ARG A 60 1.64 -23.46 2.69
C ARG A 60 0.89 -23.45 1.36
N LYS A 61 0.37 -24.62 0.96
CA LYS A 61 -0.45 -24.75 -0.24
C LYS A 61 -1.91 -24.75 0.17
N THR A 62 -2.70 -23.83 -0.37
CA THR A 62 -4.15 -23.77 -0.16
C THR A 62 -4.88 -24.11 -1.46
N GLY A 63 -6.06 -24.72 -1.35
CA GLY A 63 -6.91 -25.14 -2.48
C GLY A 63 -6.95 -26.65 -2.74
N PHE A 64 -8.17 -27.17 -2.91
CA PHE A 64 -8.43 -28.61 -3.14
C PHE A 64 -8.24 -29.02 -4.63
N LEU A 65 -8.35 -28.07 -5.56
CA LEU A 65 -8.27 -28.32 -7.02
C LEU A 65 -7.12 -27.57 -7.72
N ILE A 66 -6.73 -26.39 -7.24
CA ILE A 66 -5.57 -25.64 -7.74
C ILE A 66 -4.77 -25.23 -6.51
N LYS A 67 -3.57 -25.82 -6.34
CA LYS A 67 -2.70 -25.48 -5.21
C LYS A 67 -2.05 -24.12 -5.49
N SER A 68 -2.50 -23.07 -4.79
CA SER A 68 -1.81 -21.79 -4.77
C SER A 68 -0.93 -21.68 -3.52
N ASP A 69 0.18 -20.97 -3.64
CA ASP A 69 0.99 -20.60 -2.48
C ASP A 69 0.17 -19.62 -1.64
N GLU A 70 -0.04 -19.93 -0.36
CA GLU A 70 -0.65 -19.02 0.60
C GLU A 70 0.27 -17.81 0.79
N LYS A 71 -0.28 -16.63 0.49
CA LYS A 71 0.36 -15.33 0.64
C LYS A 71 -0.12 -14.67 1.93
N LYS A 72 0.82 -14.08 2.66
CA LYS A 72 0.54 -13.27 3.85
C LYS A 72 0.85 -11.82 3.57
N ALA A 73 -0.15 -10.95 3.76
CA ALA A 73 0.00 -9.50 3.65
C ALA A 73 0.19 -8.87 5.03
N MET A 74 1.16 -7.98 5.17
CA MET A 74 1.51 -7.29 6.41
C MET A 74 1.57 -5.77 6.20
N LYS A 75 1.15 -4.99 7.21
CA LYS A 75 1.32 -3.53 7.21
C LYS A 75 2.81 -3.20 7.30
N ILE A 76 3.21 -2.10 6.66
CA ILE A 76 4.56 -1.55 6.81
C ILE A 76 4.47 -0.30 7.70
N LYS A 77 5.22 -0.29 8.80
CA LYS A 77 5.46 0.90 9.63
C LYS A 77 6.83 1.47 9.29
N ALA A 78 6.93 2.79 9.22
CA ALA A 78 8.19 3.47 8.95
C ALA A 78 8.60 4.35 10.14
N THR A 79 9.90 4.47 10.34
CA THR A 79 10.48 5.49 11.23
C THR A 79 11.63 6.20 10.53
N ARG A 80 11.85 7.48 10.84
CA ARG A 80 12.94 8.29 10.29
C ARG A 80 13.78 8.87 11.42
N CYS A 81 15.09 8.80 11.30
CA CYS A 81 15.99 9.51 12.20
C CYS A 81 15.90 11.03 11.97
N ALA A 82 15.65 11.79 13.03
CA ALA A 82 15.60 13.24 12.96
C ALA A 82 16.96 13.90 12.65
N LEU A 83 18.07 13.22 13.00
CA LEU A 83 19.43 13.76 12.81
C LEU A 83 20.01 13.46 11.42
N CYS A 84 20.11 12.18 11.04
CA CYS A 84 20.79 11.79 9.80
C CYS A 84 19.85 11.36 8.66
N GLY A 85 18.53 11.33 8.90
CA GLY A 85 17.55 10.98 7.88
C GLY A 85 17.44 9.50 7.54
N TYR A 86 18.18 8.60 8.21
CA TYR A 86 18.03 7.15 8.06
C TYR A 86 16.56 6.72 8.25
N ILE A 87 16.02 5.95 7.31
CA ILE A 87 14.65 5.41 7.36
C ILE A 87 14.73 3.92 7.64
N GLU A 88 13.91 3.46 8.58
CA GLU A 88 13.74 2.05 8.90
C GLU A 88 12.29 1.62 8.67
N LEU A 89 12.11 0.48 7.99
CA LEU A 89 10.80 -0.07 7.63
C LEU A 89 10.60 -1.43 8.31
N HIS A 90 9.44 -1.60 8.93
CA HIS A 90 9.08 -2.83 9.65
C HIS A 90 7.77 -3.38 9.13
N ALA A 91 7.76 -4.66 8.73
CA ALA A 91 6.52 -5.39 8.50
C ALA A 91 5.92 -5.79 9.84
N THR A 92 4.64 -5.49 10.05
CA THR A 92 3.89 -5.87 11.26
C THR A 92 2.65 -6.65 10.89
N ASP A 93 2.34 -7.68 11.68
CA ASP A 93 1.10 -8.43 11.51
C ASP A 93 -0.10 -7.52 11.76
N ASN A 94 -1.18 -7.74 11.01
CA ASN A 94 -2.45 -7.03 11.17
C ASN A 94 -3.16 -7.31 12.51
N ARG A 95 -2.56 -8.13 13.40
CA ARG A 95 -3.14 -8.56 14.68
C ARG A 95 -2.70 -7.73 15.88
N ASP A 96 -1.75 -6.81 15.72
CA ASP A 96 -1.20 -6.00 16.82
C ASP A 96 -1.97 -4.68 17.08
N GLU A 97 -3.24 -4.61 16.68
CA GLU A 97 -4.20 -3.58 17.10
C GLU A 97 -5.40 -4.29 17.74
N SER A 98 -5.25 -4.74 18.99
CA SER A 98 -6.34 -5.21 19.87
C SER A 98 -6.16 -4.59 21.25
#